data_AF-A0A6V7MAK3-F1
#
_entry.id   AF-A0A6V7MAK3-F1
#
_cell.length_a   1.000
_cell.length_b   1.000
_cell.length_c   1.000
_cell.angle_alpha   90.00
_cell.angle_beta   90.00
_cell.angle_gamma   90.00
#
_symmetry.space_group_name_H-M   'P 1'
#
loop_
_entity.id
_entity.type
_entity.pdbx_description
1 polymer ?
#
loop_
_entity_poly.entity_id
_entity_poly.type
_entity_poly.pdbx_seq_one_letter_code
_entity_poly.pdbx_strand_id
1 'polypeptide(L)' 'LGLDPKVMTSILNTSTGRCWSSEIYPPVPGIIDTVPSSNDYQ' A
#
# COMPACT_ATOMS: atom_id res chain seq x y z
N LEU A 1 16.78 3.17 -0.94
CA LEU A 1 16.43 2.09 0.03
C LEU A 1 16.14 0.75 -0.64
N GLY A 2 15.75 0.69 -1.93
CA GLY A 2 15.73 -0.58 -2.69
C GLY A 2 14.79 -1.66 -2.15
N LEU A 3 13.91 -1.29 -1.22
CA LEU A 3 12.98 -2.18 -0.55
C LEU A 3 11.73 -2.36 -1.40
N ASP A 4 11.24 -3.59 -1.45
CA ASP A 4 9.98 -3.90 -2.12
C ASP A 4 8.82 -3.19 -1.39
N PRO A 5 8.02 -2.36 -2.09
CA PRO A 5 6.89 -1.67 -1.51
C PRO A 5 5.83 -2.60 -0.88
N LYS A 6 5.73 -3.87 -1.31
CA LYS A 6 4.86 -4.86 -0.65
C LYS A 6 5.35 -5.20 0.76
N VAL A 7 6.65 -5.40 0.91
CA VAL A 7 7.26 -5.75 2.21
C VAL A 7 7.15 -4.57 3.18
N MET A 8 7.41 -3.35 2.69
CA MET A 8 7.26 -2.14 3.48
C MET A 8 5.81 -1.95 3.96
N THR A 9 4.84 -2.18 3.09
CA THR A 9 3.41 -2.06 3.44
C THR A 9 2.97 -3.13 4.42
N SER A 10 3.48 -4.36 4.29
CA SER A 10 3.24 -5.42 5.29
C SER A 10 3.77 -5.03 6.68
N ILE A 11 4.99 -4.46 6.75
CA ILE A 11 5.55 -3.99 8.02
C ILE A 11 4.73 -2.84 8.60
N LEU A 12 4.35 -1.86 7.78
CA LEU A 12 3.52 -0.71 8.20
C LEU A 12 2.16 -1.15 8.75
N ASN A 13 1.50 -2.10 8.08
CA ASN A 13 0.19 -2.61 8.47
C ASN A 13 0.24 -3.54 9.70
N THR A 14 1.40 -4.09 10.03
CA THR A 14 1.62 -4.91 11.24
C THR A 14 2.19 -4.08 12.40
N SER A 15 2.53 -2.81 12.17
CA SER A 15 3.12 -1.89 13.14
C SER A 15 2.12 -0.81 13.57
N THR A 16 2.56 0.07 14.48
CA THR A 16 1.78 1.25 14.92
C THR A 16 1.55 2.29 13.82
N GLY A 17 2.23 2.16 12.67
CA GLY A 17 2.06 3.01 11.48
C GLY A 17 0.87 2.64 10.59
N ARG A 18 0.04 1.67 11.00
CA ARG A 18 -1.16 1.26 10.27
C ARG A 18 -2.17 2.41 10.22
N CYS A 19 -2.62 2.74 9.01
CA CYS A 19 -3.68 3.72 8.78
C CYS A 19 -4.52 3.31 7.56
N TRP A 20 -5.67 3.94 7.38
CA TRP A 20 -6.58 3.66 6.26
C TRP A 20 -5.89 3.80 4.90
N SER A 21 -5.01 4.79 4.75
CA SER A 21 -4.22 4.99 3.53
C SER A 21 -3.18 3.89 3.29
N SER A 22 -2.67 3.22 4.33
CA SER A 22 -1.69 2.13 4.15
C SER A 22 -2.34 0.76 3.91
N GLU A 23 -3.58 0.59 4.38
CA GLU A 23 -4.28 -0.69 4.33
C GLU A 23 -5.37 -0.78 3.26
N ILE A 24 -6.09 0.31 3.02
CA ILE A 24 -7.27 0.32 2.14
C ILE A 24 -7.05 1.21 0.91
N TYR A 25 -6.14 2.18 0.97
CA TYR A 25 -5.90 3.10 -0.13
C TYR A 25 -4.41 3.46 -0.32
N PRO A 26 -3.53 2.46 -0.49
CA PRO A 26 -2.11 2.71 -0.69
C PRO A 26 -1.90 3.51 -1.98
N PRO A 27 -1.10 4.59 -1.97
CA PRO A 27 -0.86 5.41 -3.16
C PRO A 27 0.04 4.72 -4.20
N VAL A 28 0.56 3.53 -3.88
CA VAL A 28 1.47 2.78 -4.75
C VAL A 28 0.69 1.69 -5.50
N PRO A 29 0.75 1.67 -6.84
CA PRO A 29 0.10 0.65 -7.66
C PRO A 29 0.64 -0.75 -7.36
N GLY A 30 -0.24 -1.76 -7.42
CA GLY A 30 0.13 -3.18 -7.33
C GLY A 30 0.33 -3.71 -5.91
N ILE A 31 0.00 -2.93 -4.88
CA ILE A 31 -0.06 -3.39 -3.49
C ILE A 31 -1.41 -4.04 -3.19
N ILE A 32 -2.49 -3.42 -3.67
CA ILE A 32 -3.86 -3.91 -3.54
C ILE A 32 -4.51 -3.78 -4.92
N ASP A 33 -5.16 -4.82 -5.43
CA ASP A 33 -5.69 -4.81 -6.80
C ASP A 33 -7.04 -4.05 -6.92
N THR A 34 -7.72 -3.83 -5.80
CA THR A 34 -9.05 -3.19 -5.75
C THR A 34 -9.00 -1.67 -5.61
N VAL A 35 -7.81 -1.08 -5.46
CA VAL A 35 -7.68 0.37 -5.19
C VAL A 35 -7.44 1.17 -6.47
N PRO A 36 -7.96 2.41 -6.57
CA PRO A 36 -7.81 3.25 -7.75
C PRO A 36 -6.35 3.51 -8.12
N SER A 37 -5.44 3.57 -7.14
CA SER A 37 -4.00 3.70 -7.38
C SER A 37 -3.42 2.54 -8.20
N SER A 38 -4.05 1.35 -8.21
CA SER A 38 -3.68 0.21 -9.05
C SER A 38 -4.38 0.18 -10.41
N ASN A 39 -5.39 1.03 -10.62
CA ASN A 39 -6.14 1.15 -11.88
C ASN A 39 -5.98 2.55 -12.50
N ASP A 40 -4.81 3.18 -12.33
CA ASP A 40 -4.51 4.52 -12.87
C ASP A 40 -5.58 5.60 -12.53
N TYR A 41 -6.24 5.45 -11.38
CA TYR A 41 -7.34 6.30 -10.93
C TYR A 41 -8.52 6.40 -11.93
N GLN A 42 -8.79 5.35 -12.71
CA GLN A 42 -10.01 5.23 -13.52
C GLN A 42 -11.30 5.16 -12.69
#